data_AF-G9KW48-F1
#
_entry.id   AF-G9KW48-F1
#
_cell.length_a   1.000
_cell.length_b   1.000
_cell.length_c   1.000
_cell.angle_alpha   90.00
_cell.angle_beta   90.00
_cell.angle_gamma   90.00
#
_symmetry.space_group_name_H-M   'P 1'
#
loop_
_entity.id
_entity.type
_entity.pdbx_description
1 polymer ?
#
loop_
_entity_poly.entity_id
_entity_poly.type
_entity_poly.pdbx_seq_one_letter_code
_entity_poly.pdbx_strand_id
1 'polypeptide(L)'
;LHNKPTFSQTIVLLNLYQNPQNTAQTADGSHCHVSDEEVQEHYDNFFEEVFTELQEKYGEIEEMNVCDNLGDHLVGNVYVKFRREEDAERAVAELNNRWFNGQAVHAELSPVTDFRESCCRQYEMGECTRGGFCNFMHLRPISRNLQRQLYGRGPRHRSPPRSHTGHR
;
A
#
# COMPACT_ATOMS: atom_id res chain seq x y z
N LEU A 1 -8.85 0.21 -23.98
CA LEU A 1 -8.23 -1.13 -23.83
C LEU A 1 -7.22 -1.01 -22.69
N HIS A 2 -7.47 -1.62 -21.53
CA HIS A 2 -6.45 -1.67 -20.47
C HIS A 2 -5.52 -2.84 -20.78
N ASN A 3 -4.31 -2.54 -21.24
CA ASN A 3 -3.32 -3.56 -21.53
C ASN A 3 -2.70 -4.01 -20.20
N LYS A 4 -3.08 -5.20 -19.74
CA LYS A 4 -2.47 -5.80 -18.55
C LYS A 4 -1.10 -6.31 -18.95
N PRO A 5 -0.02 -5.84 -18.32
CA PRO A 5 1.31 -6.30 -18.67
C PRO A 5 1.44 -7.80 -18.34
N THR A 6 2.21 -8.53 -19.14
CA THR A 6 2.50 -9.96 -18.90
C THR A 6 3.56 -10.17 -17.81
N PHE A 7 4.39 -9.15 -17.56
CA PHE A 7 5.40 -9.10 -16.51
C PHE A 7 5.45 -7.67 -15.98
N SER A 8 5.63 -7.50 -14.68
CA SER A 8 5.83 -6.20 -14.04
C SER A 8 6.41 -6.39 -12.64
N GLN A 9 7.18 -5.41 -12.18
CA GLN A 9 7.60 -5.32 -10.78
C GLN A 9 6.47 -4.84 -9.86
N THR A 10 5.43 -4.24 -10.44
CA THR A 10 4.39 -3.55 -9.69
C THR A 10 3.07 -4.29 -9.79
N ILE A 11 2.43 -4.47 -8.64
CA ILE A 11 1.06 -4.98 -8.54
C ILE A 11 0.14 -3.88 -8.05
N VAL A 12 -1.16 -4.06 -8.30
CA VAL A 12 -2.22 -3.29 -7.66
C VAL A 12 -3.17 -4.24 -6.94
N LEU A 13 -3.52 -3.90 -5.70
CA LEU A 13 -4.59 -4.52 -4.93
C LEU A 13 -5.78 -3.56 -4.97
N LEU A 14 -6.83 -3.96 -5.70
CA LEU A 14 -7.95 -3.09 -6.03
C LEU A 14 -8.85 -2.90 -4.82
N ASN A 15 -9.16 -1.64 -4.48
CA ASN A 15 -10.08 -1.27 -3.41
C ASN A 15 -9.82 -1.98 -2.07
N LEU A 16 -8.55 -2.26 -1.75
CA LEU A 16 -8.18 -3.01 -0.55
C LEU A 16 -8.27 -2.14 0.70
N TYR A 17 -7.89 -0.86 0.60
CA TYR A 17 -7.99 0.07 1.72
C TYR A 17 -9.39 0.66 1.82
N GLN A 18 -10.04 0.49 2.97
CA GLN A 18 -11.32 1.10 3.29
C GLN A 18 -11.11 2.23 4.30
N ASN A 19 -11.21 3.48 3.85
CA ASN A 19 -11.07 4.65 4.72
C ASN A 19 -12.28 4.74 5.66
N PRO A 20 -12.08 4.71 7.01
CA PRO A 20 -13.17 4.84 7.98
C PRO A 20 -14.06 6.07 7.79
N GLN A 21 -13.51 7.18 7.28
CA GLN A 21 -14.28 8.40 7.03
C GLN A 21 -15.26 8.25 5.87
N ASN A 22 -14.97 7.36 4.91
CA ASN A 22 -15.84 7.09 3.76
C ASN A 22 -16.90 6.04 4.09
N THR A 23 -16.58 5.09 4.98
CA THR A 23 -17.50 4.02 5.42
C THR A 23 -18.41 4.44 6.57
N ALA A 24 -18.12 5.56 7.24
CA ALA A 24 -18.88 6.17 8.33
C ALA A 24 -20.28 6.71 7.96
N GLN A 25 -20.80 6.47 6.75
CA GLN A 25 -22.19 6.76 6.43
C GLN A 25 -23.10 5.68 7.01
N THR A 26 -23.64 5.93 8.20
CA THR A 26 -24.73 5.13 8.77
C THR A 26 -26.03 5.38 7.99
N ALA A 27 -26.93 4.40 8.01
CA ALA A 27 -28.22 4.46 7.31
C ALA A 27 -29.16 5.59 7.80
N ASP A 28 -28.85 6.20 8.93
CA ASP A 28 -29.56 7.35 9.52
C ASP A 28 -28.95 8.72 9.11
N GLY A 29 -27.87 8.73 8.32
CA GLY A 29 -27.17 9.94 7.91
C GLY A 29 -26.34 10.61 9.03
N SER A 30 -26.15 9.95 10.17
CA SER A 30 -25.32 10.45 11.27
C SER A 30 -23.85 10.15 11.03
N HIS A 31 -23.03 11.17 10.77
CA HIS A 31 -21.58 10.99 10.72
C HIS A 31 -21.06 10.57 12.11
N CYS A 32 -20.47 9.37 12.23
CA CYS A 32 -19.54 9.14 13.33
C CYS A 32 -18.30 10.00 13.07
N HIS A 33 -18.11 11.03 13.89
CA HIS A 33 -16.91 11.85 13.85
C HIS A 33 -15.73 11.03 14.37
N VAL A 34 -15.10 10.26 13.48
CA VAL A 34 -13.78 9.68 13.74
C VAL A 34 -12.78 10.83 13.65
N SER A 35 -11.94 10.99 14.68
CA SER A 35 -10.92 12.04 14.71
C SER A 35 -9.83 11.77 13.67
N ASP A 36 -9.18 12.83 13.17
CA ASP A 36 -8.08 12.67 12.19
C ASP A 36 -6.94 11.80 12.73
N GLU A 37 -6.74 11.81 14.05
CA GLU A 37 -5.76 10.99 14.76
C GLU A 37 -6.11 9.50 14.68
N GLU A 38 -7.37 9.12 14.96
CA GLU A 38 -7.85 7.74 14.84
C GLU A 38 -7.80 7.25 13.39
N VAL A 39 -8.13 8.11 12.41
CA VAL A 39 -8.07 7.72 10.99
C VAL A 39 -6.61 7.53 10.56
N GLN A 40 -5.69 8.36 11.04
CA GLN A 40 -4.25 8.19 10.77
C GLN A 40 -3.71 6.91 11.41
N GLU A 41 -4.10 6.60 12.66
CA GLU A 41 -3.71 5.35 13.33
C GLU A 41 -4.24 4.13 12.58
N HIS A 42 -5.52 4.14 12.19
CA HIS A 42 -6.10 3.08 11.35
C HIS A 42 -5.35 2.91 10.02
N TYR A 43 -4.97 4.01 9.38
CA TYR A 43 -4.19 3.98 8.14
C TYR A 43 -2.79 3.40 8.33
N ASP A 44 -2.06 3.86 9.35
CA ASP A 44 -0.72 3.38 9.65
C ASP A 44 -0.73 1.88 9.98
N ASN A 45 -1.69 1.41 10.78
CA ASN A 45 -1.85 -0.01 11.10
C ASN A 45 -2.13 -0.85 9.85
N PHE A 46 -3.06 -0.41 8.99
CA PHE A 46 -3.33 -1.05 7.70
C PHE A 46 -2.07 -1.12 6.83
N PHE A 47 -1.34 -0.02 6.72
CA PHE A 47 -0.14 0.05 5.89
C PHE A 47 0.94 -0.90 6.42
N GLU A 48 1.19 -0.92 7.73
CA GLU A 48 2.17 -1.81 8.35
C GLU A 48 1.83 -3.29 8.14
N GLU A 49 0.55 -3.66 8.33
CA GLU A 49 0.08 -5.03 8.16
C GLU A 49 0.29 -5.51 6.72
N VAL A 50 -0.18 -4.73 5.73
CA VAL A 50 -0.02 -5.08 4.31
C VAL A 50 1.45 -5.10 3.91
N PHE A 51 2.23 -4.09 4.32
CA PHE A 51 3.65 -4.02 3.96
C PHE A 51 4.43 -5.23 4.50
N THR A 52 4.26 -5.55 5.78
CA THR A 52 5.00 -6.63 6.44
C THR A 52 4.62 -7.98 5.86
N GLU A 53 3.33 -8.24 5.70
CA GLU A 53 2.82 -9.49 5.12
C GLU A 53 3.36 -9.71 3.69
N LEU A 54 3.31 -8.68 2.84
CA LEU A 54 3.78 -8.80 1.46
C LEU A 54 5.30 -8.95 1.39
N GLN A 55 6.03 -8.21 2.22
CA GLN A 55 7.49 -8.25 2.24
C GLN A 55 8.01 -9.60 2.74
N GLU A 56 7.38 -10.18 3.77
CA GLU A 56 7.79 -11.47 4.33
C GLU A 56 7.44 -12.66 3.42
N LYS A 57 6.28 -12.62 2.73
CA LYS A 57 5.80 -13.75 1.93
C LYS A 57 6.26 -13.74 0.48
N TYR A 58 6.33 -12.55 -0.13
CA TYR A 58 6.54 -12.45 -1.57
C TYR A 58 7.93 -11.95 -1.90
N GLY A 59 8.40 -10.86 -1.32
CA GLY A 59 9.76 -10.37 -1.59
C GLY A 59 9.99 -8.93 -1.16
N GLU A 60 11.22 -8.46 -1.34
CA GLU A 60 11.63 -7.10 -0.99
C GLU A 60 10.77 -6.06 -1.72
N ILE A 61 10.15 -5.16 -0.96
CA ILE A 61 9.34 -4.06 -1.47
C ILE A 61 10.24 -2.84 -1.67
N GLU A 62 10.27 -2.29 -2.88
CA GLU A 62 10.93 -1.02 -3.16
C GLU A 62 10.07 0.15 -2.72
N GLU A 63 8.76 0.09 -3.02
CA GLU A 63 7.82 1.17 -2.74
C GLU A 63 6.40 0.62 -2.61
N MET A 64 5.65 1.10 -1.61
CA MET A 64 4.22 0.81 -1.44
C MET A 64 3.44 2.10 -1.20
N ASN A 65 2.33 2.25 -1.92
CA ASN A 65 1.52 3.46 -1.96
C ASN A 65 0.02 3.13 -1.90
N VAL A 66 -0.76 3.91 -1.16
CA VAL A 66 -2.21 3.74 -1.03
C VAL A 66 -2.92 4.98 -1.56
N CYS A 67 -3.93 4.77 -2.42
CA CYS A 67 -4.73 5.83 -3.01
C CYS A 67 -5.90 6.23 -2.09
N ASP A 68 -5.99 7.53 -1.80
CA ASP A 68 -7.09 8.21 -1.09
C ASP A 68 -8.03 8.92 -2.09
N ASN A 69 -8.04 8.48 -3.34
CA ASN A 69 -8.94 9.00 -4.37
C ASN A 69 -10.41 8.76 -3.97
N LEU A 70 -11.31 9.63 -4.44
CA LEU A 70 -12.76 9.47 -4.24
C LEU A 70 -13.47 8.75 -5.40
N GLY A 71 -12.78 8.57 -6.54
CA GLY A 71 -13.35 7.94 -7.72
C GLY A 71 -13.17 6.42 -7.69
N ASP A 72 -14.21 5.69 -8.11
CA ASP A 72 -14.29 4.22 -8.08
C ASP A 72 -13.11 3.51 -8.75
N HIS A 73 -12.43 4.16 -9.70
CA HIS A 73 -11.28 3.59 -10.43
C HIS A 73 -9.97 3.63 -9.65
N LEU A 74 -9.85 4.44 -8.60
CA LEU A 74 -8.62 4.61 -7.82
C LEU A 74 -8.81 4.50 -6.30
N VAL A 75 -10.03 4.68 -5.80
CA VAL A 75 -10.33 4.64 -4.36
C VAL A 75 -9.82 3.35 -3.73
N GLY A 76 -9.04 3.49 -2.65
CA GLY A 76 -8.56 2.36 -1.85
C GLY A 76 -7.54 1.45 -2.55
N ASN A 77 -7.07 1.79 -3.76
CA ASN A 77 -6.08 0.99 -4.46
C ASN A 77 -4.73 1.03 -3.74
N VAL A 78 -4.14 -0.14 -3.54
CA VAL A 78 -2.78 -0.29 -2.99
C VAL A 78 -1.85 -0.72 -4.10
N TYR A 79 -0.83 0.09 -4.38
CA TYR A 79 0.22 -0.25 -5.33
C TYR A 79 1.46 -0.69 -4.59
N VAL A 80 2.05 -1.79 -5.04
CA VAL A 80 3.24 -2.38 -4.42
C VAL A 80 4.23 -2.67 -5.53
N LYS A 81 5.40 -2.04 -5.46
CA LYS A 81 6.52 -2.31 -6.35
C LYS A 81 7.53 -3.18 -5.63
N PHE A 82 7.66 -4.41 -6.09
CA PHE A 82 8.68 -5.34 -5.63
C PHE A 82 10.01 -5.06 -6.34
N ARG A 83 11.10 -5.51 -5.72
CA ARG A 83 12.43 -5.49 -6.34
C ARG A 83 12.51 -6.40 -7.57
N ARG A 84 11.77 -7.50 -7.56
CA ARG A 84 11.79 -8.55 -8.60
C ARG A 84 10.42 -8.76 -9.21
N GLU A 85 10.38 -9.00 -10.51
CA GLU A 85 9.13 -9.27 -11.25
C GLU A 85 8.52 -10.61 -10.84
N GLU A 86 9.36 -11.61 -10.54
CA GLU A 86 8.89 -12.94 -10.12
C GLU A 86 8.15 -12.91 -8.76
N ASP A 87 8.51 -11.97 -7.90
CA ASP A 87 7.86 -11.77 -6.59
C ASP A 87 6.47 -11.15 -6.79
N ALA A 88 6.32 -10.22 -7.75
CA ALA A 88 5.04 -9.63 -8.13
C ALA A 88 4.09 -10.66 -8.76
N GLU A 89 4.59 -11.49 -9.67
CA GLU A 89 3.79 -12.56 -10.30
C GLU A 89 3.28 -13.56 -9.25
N ARG A 90 4.15 -14.01 -8.34
CA ARG A 90 3.77 -14.91 -7.24
C ARG A 90 2.75 -14.26 -6.31
N ALA A 91 2.93 -12.98 -5.97
CA ALA A 91 1.99 -12.23 -5.15
C ALA A 91 0.59 -12.21 -5.79
N VAL A 92 0.48 -11.88 -7.08
CA VAL A 92 -0.82 -11.87 -7.79
C VAL A 92 -1.48 -13.24 -7.79
N ALA A 93 -0.71 -14.31 -8.06
CA ALA A 93 -1.24 -15.67 -8.12
C ALA A 93 -1.83 -16.13 -6.77
N GLU A 94 -1.17 -15.80 -5.66
CA GLU A 94 -1.61 -16.23 -4.34
C GLU A 94 -2.66 -15.31 -3.72
N LEU A 95 -2.49 -13.98 -3.83
CA LEU A 95 -3.38 -13.01 -3.19
C LEU A 95 -4.82 -13.08 -3.71
N ASN A 96 -5.03 -13.40 -4.99
CA ASN A 96 -6.38 -13.58 -5.55
C ASN A 96 -7.17 -14.76 -4.93
N ASN A 97 -6.52 -15.61 -4.13
CA ASN A 97 -7.16 -16.70 -3.40
C ASN A 97 -7.30 -16.40 -1.90
N ARG A 98 -7.08 -15.14 -1.49
CA ARG A 98 -7.05 -14.71 -0.09
C ARG A 98 -8.14 -13.70 0.22
N TRP A 99 -8.37 -13.53 1.52
CA TRP A 99 -9.33 -12.60 2.08
C TRP A 99 -8.62 -11.64 3.01
N PHE A 100 -9.08 -10.40 3.04
CA PHE A 100 -8.62 -9.34 3.94
C PHE A 100 -9.85 -8.60 4.49
N ASN A 101 -9.96 -8.49 5.81
CA ASN A 101 -11.11 -7.86 6.49
C ASN A 101 -12.50 -8.31 5.99
N GLY A 102 -12.65 -9.60 5.69
CA GLY A 102 -13.92 -10.17 5.24
C GLY A 102 -14.26 -9.91 3.77
N GLN A 103 -13.33 -9.34 2.98
CA GLN A 103 -13.46 -9.16 1.54
C GLN A 103 -12.42 -9.99 0.77
N ALA A 104 -12.79 -10.49 -0.40
CA ALA A 104 -11.84 -11.16 -1.28
C ALA A 104 -10.84 -10.15 -1.83
N VAL A 105 -9.56 -10.51 -1.86
CA VAL A 105 -8.50 -9.66 -2.41
C VAL A 105 -8.48 -9.77 -3.94
N HIS A 106 -8.43 -8.64 -4.62
CA HIS A 106 -8.30 -8.56 -6.07
C HIS A 106 -6.93 -7.96 -6.43
N ALA A 107 -6.04 -8.81 -6.93
CA ALA A 107 -4.66 -8.42 -7.28
C ALA A 107 -4.43 -8.51 -8.79
N GLU A 108 -3.78 -7.50 -9.36
CA GLU A 108 -3.40 -7.48 -10.78
C GLU A 108 -1.98 -6.94 -10.97
N LEU A 109 -1.29 -7.35 -12.05
CA LEU A 109 -0.07 -6.68 -12.47
C LEU A 109 -0.39 -5.27 -12.97
N SER A 110 0.39 -4.30 -12.54
CA SER A 110 0.25 -2.89 -12.88
C SER A 110 1.38 -2.45 -13.84
N PRO A 111 1.09 -1.66 -14.89
CA PRO A 111 2.13 -1.13 -15.77
C PRO A 111 2.90 0.06 -15.17
N VAL A 112 2.56 0.49 -13.95
CA VAL A 112 3.17 1.65 -13.29
C VAL A 112 4.62 1.33 -12.91
N THR A 113 5.57 2.08 -13.46
CA THR A 113 7.00 1.90 -13.15
C THR A 113 7.59 3.07 -12.34
N ASP A 114 7.04 4.27 -12.50
CA ASP A 114 7.39 5.49 -11.77
C ASP A 114 6.12 6.13 -11.19
N PHE A 115 6.01 6.12 -9.87
CA PHE A 115 4.86 6.70 -9.17
C PHE A 115 4.79 8.22 -9.33
N ARG A 116 5.92 8.92 -9.48
CA ARG A 116 5.94 10.39 -9.58
C ARG A 116 5.21 10.90 -10.81
N GLU A 117 5.25 10.13 -11.90
CA GLU A 117 4.52 10.43 -13.14
C GLU A 117 3.03 10.07 -13.05
N SER A 118 2.67 9.18 -12.12
CA SER A 118 1.29 8.71 -11.91
C SER A 118 0.55 9.48 -10.81
N CYS A 119 1.28 10.21 -9.96
CA CYS A 119 0.75 10.98 -8.84
C CYS A 119 0.19 12.34 -9.26
N CYS A 120 -0.86 12.77 -8.55
CA CYS A 120 -1.44 14.09 -8.76
C CYS A 120 -0.63 15.16 -8.04
N ARG A 121 0.20 15.91 -8.78
CA ARG A 121 0.98 17.02 -8.22
C ARG A 121 0.13 18.08 -7.50
N GLN A 122 -1.09 18.34 -7.98
CA GLN A 122 -2.01 19.27 -7.33
C GLN A 122 -2.50 18.73 -5.98
N TYR A 123 -2.68 17.41 -5.84
CA TYR A 123 -3.09 16.81 -4.58
C TYR A 123 -1.96 16.85 -3.55
N GLU A 124 -0.72 16.61 -3.98
CA GLU A 124 0.47 16.75 -3.13
C GLU A 124 0.60 18.19 -2.55
N MET A 125 0.11 19.19 -3.28
CA MET A 125 0.08 20.59 -2.85
C MET A 125 -1.20 20.97 -2.07
N GLY A 126 -2.17 20.07 -1.95
CA GLY A 126 -3.47 20.34 -1.30
C GLY A 126 -4.45 21.16 -2.16
N GLU A 127 -4.23 21.24 -3.48
CA GLU A 127 -4.95 22.12 -4.41
C GLU A 127 -5.81 21.35 -5.44
N CYS A 128 -5.85 20.02 -5.39
CA CYS A 128 -6.63 19.24 -6.34
C CYS A 128 -8.13 19.40 -6.09
N THR A 129 -8.83 20.06 -7.01
CA THR A 129 -10.29 20.29 -6.94
C THR A 129 -11.11 19.31 -7.78
N ARG A 130 -10.48 18.31 -8.40
CA ARG A 130 -11.14 17.37 -9.33
C ARG A 130 -12.03 16.34 -8.63
N GLY A 131 -11.91 16.19 -7.30
CA GLY A 131 -12.67 15.20 -6.53
C GLY A 131 -12.57 13.79 -7.13
N GLY A 132 -13.71 13.11 -7.27
CA GLY A 132 -13.80 11.76 -7.86
C GLY A 132 -13.44 11.68 -9.35
N PHE A 133 -13.27 12.80 -10.04
CA PHE A 133 -12.91 12.84 -11.46
C PHE A 133 -11.40 12.93 -11.71
N CYS A 134 -10.57 12.91 -10.67
CA CYS A 134 -9.12 12.88 -10.85
C CYS A 134 -8.65 11.50 -11.34
N ASN A 135 -7.86 11.49 -12.42
CA ASN A 135 -7.27 10.26 -12.99
C ASN A 135 -5.83 10.00 -12.53
N PHE A 136 -5.31 10.83 -11.62
CA PHE A 136 -3.99 10.68 -11.05
C PHE A 136 -4.09 10.20 -9.60
N MET A 137 -3.09 9.45 -9.15
CA MET A 137 -3.07 8.88 -7.80
C MET A 137 -3.00 9.99 -6.75
N HIS A 138 -3.92 9.96 -5.79
CA HIS A 138 -3.89 10.79 -4.60
C HIS A 138 -3.31 9.94 -3.47
N LEU A 139 -2.02 10.07 -3.20
CA LEU A 139 -1.36 9.19 -2.24
C LEU A 139 -1.60 9.65 -0.80
N ARG A 140 -1.99 8.70 0.06
CA ARG A 140 -2.11 8.95 1.49
C ARG A 140 -0.74 8.79 2.17
N PRO A 141 -0.20 9.82 2.84
CA PRO A 141 1.08 9.70 3.52
C PRO A 141 0.96 8.89 4.82
N ILE A 142 1.91 7.98 5.04
CA ILE A 142 2.09 7.32 6.35
C ILE A 142 2.73 8.27 7.36
N SER A 143 2.58 8.00 8.66
CA SER A 143 3.27 8.81 9.65
C SER A 143 4.80 8.73 9.50
N ARG A 144 5.48 9.82 9.90
CA ARG A 144 6.96 9.90 9.91
C ARG A 144 7.61 8.86 10.82
N ASN A 145 6.88 8.30 11.78
CA ASN A 145 7.39 7.22 12.63
C ASN A 145 7.40 5.93 11.82
N LEU A 146 6.25 5.54 11.25
CA LEU A 146 6.13 4.33 10.45
C LEU A 146 7.09 4.35 9.25
N GLN A 147 7.21 5.49 8.56
CA GLN A 147 8.16 5.63 7.45
C GLN A 147 9.61 5.29 7.86
N ARG A 148 10.05 5.75 9.04
CA ARG A 148 11.39 5.43 9.55
C ARG A 148 11.52 3.99 10.01
N GLN A 149 10.45 3.38 10.49
CA GLN A 149 10.46 1.98 10.92
C GLN A 149 10.59 1.04 9.72
N LEU A 150 9.80 1.26 8.68
CA LEU A 150 9.74 0.39 7.49
C LEU A 150 10.93 0.64 6.55
N TYR A 151 11.25 1.90 6.24
CA TYR A 151 12.27 2.24 5.23
C TYR A 151 13.58 2.77 5.83
N GLY A 152 13.60 3.15 7.11
CA GLY A 152 14.78 3.77 7.75
C GLY A 152 15.84 2.78 8.24
N ARG A 153 15.68 1.47 8.01
CA ARG A 153 16.67 0.44 8.35
C ARG A 153 17.17 -0.27 7.10
N GLY A 154 18.29 0.19 6.55
CA GLY A 154 19.19 -0.67 5.76
C GLY A 154 19.62 -1.91 6.57
N PRO A 155 20.11 -2.96 5.91
CA PRO A 155 20.11 -4.32 6.44
C PRO A 155 20.96 -4.45 7.71
N ARG A 156 20.30 -4.65 8.85
CA ARG A 156 20.93 -5.28 10.01
C ARG A 156 20.62 -6.76 9.97
N HIS A 157 21.32 -7.49 9.11
CA HIS A 157 21.72 -8.86 9.46
C HIS A 157 22.54 -8.75 10.74
N ARG A 158 21.87 -8.82 11.91
CA ARG A 158 22.54 -9.18 13.16
C ARG A 158 22.95 -10.65 13.01
N SER A 159 24.11 -10.88 12.42
CA SER A 159 24.82 -12.14 12.62
C SER A 159 24.98 -12.34 14.12
N PRO A 160 24.64 -13.51 14.68
CA PRO A 160 24.93 -13.82 16.07
C PRO A 160 26.44 -13.63 16.33
N PRO A 161 26.85 -13.06 17.47
CA PRO A 161 28.26 -12.97 17.80
C PRO A 161 28.84 -14.41 17.84
N ARG A 162 29.83 -14.68 16.98
CA ARG A 162 30.59 -15.92 17.02
C ARG A 162 31.28 -16.00 18.37
N SER A 163 30.87 -16.96 19.20
CA SER A 163 31.61 -17.34 20.41
C SER A 163 32.97 -17.89 19.98
N HIS A 164 34.04 -17.14 20.27
CA HIS A 164 35.40 -17.63 20.19
C HIS A 164 35.62 -18.63 21.33
N THR A 165 35.41 -19.92 21.07
CA THR A 165 36.01 -20.99 21.88
C THR A 165 37.48 -21.09 21.52
N GLY A 166 38.33 -20.42 22.30
CA GLY A 166 39.77 -20.62 22.27
C GLY A 166 40.09 -22.00 22.83
N HIS A 167 40.57 -22.90 21.97
CA HIS A 167 41.25 -24.12 22.42
C HIS A 167 42.71 -23.79 22.73
N ARG A 168 43.10 -24.09 23.97
CA ARG A 168 44.48 -24.31 24.40
C ARG A 168 44.82 -25.78 24.20
#